data_AF-A0A0P1J2J3-F1
#
_entry.id   AF-A0A0P1J2J3-F1
#
_cell.length_a   1.000
_cell.length_b   1.000
_cell.length_c   1.000
_cell.angle_alpha   90.00
_cell.angle_beta   90.00
_cell.angle_gamma   90.00
#
_symmetry.space_group_name_H-M   'P 1'
#
loop_
_entity.id
_entity.type
_entity.pdbx_description
1 polymer ?
#
loop_
_entity_poly.entity_id
_entity_poly.type
_entity_poly.pdbx_seq_one_letter_code
_entity_poly.pdbx_strand_id
1 'polypeptide(L)'
;MTDRFDYFVVFAEMRTGSNFLEANLNAFESVNCHGEAFNPHFIGYPNKTEILGIAMSQRDADPMSLLEAIKNDETSISGFRFFNDHDPRVLETIIEDPRCAKIVLTRNPMDSFVSWKIAQATGQWKLTDVRKRRDSKVTFDGQEFAKHVARLQAFQIELMNGLQKSGQTAFYVAYEDLQDIEIMNGLARFLGLEARLEALDGKLKRQNPSHISEKVENFDDISTALKELDQFNLARTPNFEPRRGAMVPTYIAGYQVGLMFMPIPGGPADSVVDWLGATDGEGPDGLQRNMNQKQLRQWKRRFVPNRAFCVLRHPVARAHSSFCKTILSTGPGSFSKIRRTLRNRFALPIPETMPDEVYGVDEHRIAFKQYLTFVKANLAGQTAIRQDAHWASQANIIAGFANHVMPDRVFREDELRGGLPELAAIVGAENVPEFEEETPEKPFDIADIYDAEIEAMCQDVYQRDYTVFGFAAWK
;
A
#
# COMPACT_ATOMS: atom_id res chain seq x y z
N MET A 1 -23.39 0.02 -30.13
CA MET A 1 -23.11 0.39 -28.74
C MET A 1 -22.32 1.67 -28.82
N THR A 2 -22.75 2.76 -28.19
CA THR A 2 -22.01 4.03 -28.24
C THR A 2 -20.66 3.84 -27.56
N ASP A 3 -19.57 4.16 -28.26
CA ASP A 3 -18.22 4.05 -27.72
C ASP A 3 -18.09 4.88 -26.44
N ARG A 4 -17.48 4.25 -25.43
CA ARG A 4 -17.39 4.77 -24.06
C ARG A 4 -16.47 5.99 -23.96
N PHE A 5 -15.44 6.05 -24.81
CA PHE A 5 -14.42 7.07 -24.81
C PHE A 5 -14.13 7.52 -26.24
N ASP A 6 -13.87 8.82 -26.45
CA ASP A 6 -13.47 9.38 -27.74
C ASP A 6 -11.95 9.34 -27.94
N TYR A 7 -11.21 9.42 -26.83
CA TYR A 7 -9.77 9.51 -26.81
C TYR A 7 -9.23 9.04 -25.47
N PHE A 8 -7.92 8.90 -25.35
CA PHE A 8 -7.29 8.53 -24.09
C PHE A 8 -6.05 9.37 -23.76
N VAL A 9 -5.72 9.40 -22.47
CA VAL A 9 -4.47 9.96 -21.97
C VAL A 9 -3.76 8.93 -21.09
N VAL A 10 -2.45 8.83 -21.28
CA VAL A 10 -1.55 8.09 -20.40
C VAL A 10 -0.82 9.10 -19.52
N PHE A 11 -1.30 9.27 -18.29
CA PHE A 11 -0.59 9.98 -17.24
C PHE A 11 0.60 9.13 -16.79
N ALA A 12 1.79 9.65 -17.01
CA ALA A 12 3.04 8.94 -16.76
C ALA A 12 4.14 9.94 -16.42
N GLU A 13 5.35 9.44 -16.21
CA GLU A 13 6.52 10.26 -15.92
C GLU A 13 7.70 9.76 -16.74
N MET A 14 8.76 10.56 -16.76
CA MET A 14 10.01 10.14 -17.36
C MET A 14 10.45 8.79 -16.76
N ARG A 15 10.78 7.84 -17.65
CA ARG A 15 11.30 6.51 -17.28
C ARG A 15 10.32 5.63 -16.48
N THR A 16 9.01 5.85 -16.54
CA THR A 16 8.03 4.90 -15.97
C THR A 16 7.70 3.70 -16.87
N GLY A 17 8.30 3.63 -18.06
CA GLY A 17 7.97 2.62 -19.07
C GLY A 17 6.89 3.06 -20.06
N SER A 18 6.52 4.33 -20.06
CA SER A 18 5.46 4.89 -20.91
C SER A 18 5.66 4.66 -22.41
N ASN A 19 6.91 4.66 -22.89
CA ASN A 19 7.26 4.30 -24.27
C ASN A 19 6.92 2.84 -24.61
N PHE A 20 7.05 1.92 -23.65
CA PHE A 20 6.71 0.51 -23.85
C PHE A 20 5.21 0.30 -23.88
N LEU A 21 4.49 0.97 -22.96
CA LEU A 21 3.03 0.99 -22.98
C LEU A 21 2.50 1.58 -24.29
N GLU A 22 3.07 2.70 -24.75
CA GLU A 22 2.74 3.32 -26.04
C GLU A 22 2.96 2.34 -27.21
N ALA A 23 4.09 1.64 -27.24
CA ALA A 23 4.37 0.68 -28.31
C ALA A 23 3.36 -0.47 -28.36
N ASN A 24 2.91 -0.98 -27.21
CA ASN A 24 1.88 -2.02 -27.15
C ASN A 24 0.48 -1.47 -27.49
N LEU A 25 0.16 -0.23 -27.10
CA LEU A 25 -1.07 0.43 -27.52
C LEU A 25 -1.12 0.62 -29.03
N ASN A 26 -0.03 1.07 -29.64
CA ASN A 26 0.10 1.24 -31.09
C ASN A 26 0.20 -0.10 -31.87
N ALA A 27 0.23 -1.24 -31.18
CA ALA A 27 0.15 -2.55 -31.82
C ALA A 27 -1.31 -2.95 -32.14
N PHE A 28 -2.31 -2.28 -31.55
CA PHE A 28 -3.69 -2.43 -31.94
C PHE A 28 -3.98 -1.57 -33.17
N GLU A 29 -4.54 -2.16 -34.23
CA GLU A 29 -4.84 -1.45 -35.49
C GLU A 29 -5.79 -0.27 -35.31
N SER A 30 -6.65 -0.32 -34.29
CA SER A 30 -7.66 0.70 -33.99
C SER A 30 -7.24 1.69 -32.90
N VAL A 31 -5.94 1.81 -32.60
CA VAL A 31 -5.39 2.72 -31.58
C VAL A 31 -4.22 3.52 -32.14
N ASN A 32 -4.23 4.83 -31.91
CA ASN A 32 -3.12 5.72 -32.24
C ASN A 32 -2.70 6.55 -31.02
N CYS A 33 -1.58 6.21 -30.41
CA CYS A 33 -0.93 7.00 -29.37
C CYS A 33 0.15 7.90 -30.00
N HIS A 34 -0.08 9.21 -29.98
CA HIS A 34 0.76 10.23 -30.61
C HIS A 34 1.97 10.68 -29.77
N GLY A 35 2.48 9.81 -28.89
CA GLY A 35 3.60 10.15 -28.02
C GLY A 35 3.28 11.30 -27.07
N GLU A 36 4.24 12.19 -26.84
CA GLU A 36 4.11 13.34 -25.92
C GLU A 36 3.54 14.56 -26.66
N ALA A 37 2.26 14.50 -27.02
CA ALA A 37 1.58 15.52 -27.83
C ALA A 37 1.63 16.93 -27.22
N PHE A 38 1.73 17.02 -25.89
CA PHE A 38 1.74 18.28 -25.13
C PHE A 38 3.10 18.62 -24.51
N ASN A 39 4.20 18.01 -24.98
CA ASN A 39 5.54 18.37 -24.54
C ASN A 39 5.90 19.81 -24.97
N PRO A 40 6.45 20.67 -24.09
CA PRO A 40 6.76 22.06 -24.45
C PRO A 40 7.93 22.21 -25.44
N HIS A 41 8.75 21.19 -25.62
CA HIS A 41 9.98 21.26 -26.43
C HIS A 41 9.84 20.63 -27.81
N PHE A 42 8.91 19.70 -28.00
CA PHE A 42 8.64 19.03 -29.27
C PHE A 42 7.17 18.58 -29.34
N ILE A 43 6.70 18.17 -30.52
CA ILE A 43 5.33 17.69 -30.71
C ILE A 43 5.30 16.17 -30.94
N GLY A 44 4.82 15.41 -29.96
CA GLY A 44 4.67 13.95 -30.01
C GLY A 44 5.97 13.17 -29.92
N TYR A 45 6.90 13.39 -30.86
CA TYR A 45 8.21 12.76 -30.93
C TYR A 45 9.30 13.79 -31.30
N PRO A 46 10.58 13.61 -30.89
CA PRO A 46 11.63 14.61 -31.07
C PRO A 46 11.89 15.14 -32.49
N ASN A 47 11.50 14.42 -33.54
CA ASN A 47 11.72 14.80 -34.93
C ASN A 47 10.42 15.04 -35.72
N LYS A 48 9.27 15.12 -35.03
CA LYS A 48 7.98 15.40 -35.66
C LYS A 48 7.72 16.90 -35.63
N THR A 49 7.08 17.39 -36.69
CA THR A 49 6.71 18.81 -36.85
C THR A 49 5.22 19.06 -36.64
N GLU A 50 4.41 17.99 -36.72
CA GLU A 50 2.95 18.03 -36.62
C GLU A 50 2.38 16.69 -36.13
N ILE A 51 1.16 16.76 -35.59
CA ILE A 51 0.27 15.62 -35.30
C ILE A 51 -1.07 15.93 -35.95
N LEU A 52 -1.62 14.99 -36.72
CA LEU A 52 -2.94 15.13 -37.38
C LEU A 52 -3.10 16.44 -38.16
N GLY A 53 -2.04 16.90 -38.84
CA GLY A 53 -2.02 18.14 -39.61
C GLY A 53 -1.91 19.44 -38.78
N ILE A 54 -1.79 19.34 -37.46
CA ILE A 54 -1.56 20.48 -36.56
C ILE A 54 -0.06 20.62 -36.26
N ALA A 55 0.54 21.71 -36.73
CA ALA A 55 1.94 22.01 -36.49
C ALA A 55 2.22 22.42 -35.04
N MET A 56 3.46 22.25 -34.58
CA MET A 56 3.88 22.63 -33.22
C MET A 56 3.53 24.09 -32.89
N SER A 57 3.76 25.03 -33.82
CA SER A 57 3.44 26.45 -33.61
C SER A 57 1.94 26.72 -33.45
N GLN A 58 1.08 25.92 -34.10
CA GLN A 58 -0.36 26.00 -33.94
C GLN A 58 -0.80 25.47 -32.58
N ARG A 59 -0.25 24.31 -32.15
CA ARG A 59 -0.46 23.76 -30.82
C ARG A 59 0.00 24.71 -29.72
N ASP A 60 1.18 25.30 -29.87
CA ASP A 60 1.74 26.22 -28.85
C ASP A 60 0.84 27.46 -28.67
N ALA A 61 0.27 27.97 -29.77
CA ALA A 61 -0.67 29.08 -29.75
C ALA A 61 -2.04 28.68 -29.18
N ASP A 62 -2.57 27.51 -29.58
CA ASP A 62 -3.85 26.97 -29.12
C ASP A 62 -3.77 25.45 -28.96
N PRO A 63 -3.47 24.93 -27.75
CA PRO A 63 -3.33 23.50 -27.53
C PRO A 63 -4.66 22.74 -27.60
N MET A 64 -5.79 23.45 -27.47
CA MET A 64 -7.11 22.83 -27.59
C MET A 64 -7.40 22.41 -29.03
N SER A 65 -6.85 23.11 -30.03
CA SER A 65 -6.97 22.71 -31.44
C SER A 65 -6.38 21.31 -31.71
N LEU A 66 -5.24 20.99 -31.11
CA LEU A 66 -4.65 19.64 -31.20
C LEU A 66 -5.47 18.62 -30.42
N LEU A 67 -5.96 18.98 -29.22
CA LEU A 67 -6.80 18.08 -28.43
C LEU A 67 -8.08 17.70 -29.19
N GLU A 68 -8.73 18.66 -29.83
CA GLU A 68 -9.92 18.41 -30.64
C GLU A 68 -9.59 17.59 -31.90
N ALA A 69 -8.43 17.78 -32.52
CA ALA A 69 -7.99 16.91 -33.61
C ALA A 69 -7.82 15.45 -33.15
N ILE A 70 -7.28 15.23 -31.95
CA ILE A 70 -7.12 13.89 -31.34
C ILE A 70 -8.48 13.26 -31.01
N LYS A 71 -9.44 14.05 -30.48
CA LYS A 71 -10.80 13.57 -30.16
C LYS A 71 -11.60 13.13 -31.39
N ASN A 72 -11.39 13.80 -32.51
CA ASN A 72 -12.17 13.61 -33.74
C ASN A 72 -11.47 12.71 -34.76
N ASP A 73 -10.48 11.91 -34.35
CA ASP A 73 -9.88 10.89 -35.22
C ASP A 73 -10.88 9.75 -35.42
N GLU A 74 -11.61 9.77 -36.54
CA GLU A 74 -12.62 8.76 -36.87
C GLU A 74 -12.03 7.38 -37.20
N THR A 75 -10.71 7.29 -37.39
CA THR A 75 -10.06 6.04 -37.84
C THR A 75 -9.63 5.14 -36.69
N SER A 76 -9.44 5.71 -35.50
CA SER A 76 -8.90 5.00 -34.34
C SER A 76 -9.21 5.75 -33.05
N ILE A 77 -9.25 5.06 -31.91
CA ILE A 77 -9.19 5.78 -30.64
C ILE A 77 -7.79 6.37 -30.49
N SER A 78 -7.71 7.69 -30.53
CA SER A 78 -6.45 8.41 -30.48
C SER A 78 -6.12 8.88 -29.06
N GLY A 79 -4.83 9.02 -28.76
CA GLY A 79 -4.39 9.39 -27.43
C GLY A 79 -2.95 9.82 -27.37
N PHE A 80 -2.48 10.12 -26.16
CA PHE A 80 -1.14 10.65 -25.94
C PHE A 80 -0.65 10.40 -24.52
N ARG A 81 0.67 10.55 -24.33
CA ARG A 81 1.31 10.58 -23.02
C ARG A 81 1.33 12.00 -22.49
N PHE A 82 0.97 12.16 -21.23
CA PHE A 82 0.99 13.43 -20.51
C PHE A 82 1.83 13.30 -19.24
N PHE A 83 2.86 14.14 -19.11
CA PHE A 83 3.74 14.20 -17.92
C PHE A 83 3.47 15.49 -17.13
N ASN A 84 3.95 15.55 -15.88
CA ASN A 84 3.71 16.70 -14.99
C ASN A 84 4.30 18.04 -15.48
N ASP A 85 5.22 18.01 -16.45
CA ASP A 85 5.89 19.17 -17.03
C ASP A 85 5.39 19.50 -18.46
N HIS A 86 4.34 18.83 -18.90
CA HIS A 86 3.66 19.14 -20.16
C HIS A 86 2.74 20.36 -20.02
N ASP A 87 2.23 20.84 -21.15
CA ASP A 87 1.40 22.05 -21.21
C ASP A 87 0.20 21.98 -20.22
N PRO A 88 0.20 22.77 -19.13
CA PRO A 88 -0.81 22.66 -18.10
C PRO A 88 -2.19 23.16 -18.56
N ARG A 89 -2.25 23.91 -19.69
CA ARG A 89 -3.51 24.48 -20.21
C ARG A 89 -4.53 23.42 -20.62
N VAL A 90 -4.10 22.19 -20.87
CA VAL A 90 -5.00 21.08 -21.25
C VAL A 90 -5.34 20.15 -20.08
N LEU A 91 -4.61 20.24 -18.96
CA LEU A 91 -4.68 19.25 -17.88
C LEU A 91 -6.07 19.16 -17.25
N GLU A 92 -6.67 20.31 -16.91
CA GLU A 92 -8.01 20.36 -16.33
C GLU A 92 -9.04 19.75 -17.29
N THR A 93 -9.01 20.17 -18.55
CA THR A 93 -9.93 19.67 -19.59
C THR A 93 -9.88 18.15 -19.72
N ILE A 94 -8.70 17.55 -19.79
CA ILE A 94 -8.58 16.09 -19.97
C ILE A 94 -8.92 15.30 -18.71
N ILE A 95 -8.65 15.87 -17.52
CA ILE A 95 -9.03 15.24 -16.26
C ILE A 95 -10.55 15.24 -16.11
N GLU A 96 -11.21 16.36 -16.41
CA GLU A 96 -12.65 16.54 -16.20
C GLU A 96 -13.53 15.90 -17.27
N ASP A 97 -13.01 15.68 -18.49
CA ASP A 97 -13.81 15.14 -19.60
C ASP A 97 -14.16 13.64 -19.41
N PRO A 98 -15.43 13.26 -19.16
CA PRO A 98 -15.82 11.86 -18.97
C PRO A 98 -15.64 10.98 -20.21
N ARG A 99 -15.47 11.56 -21.40
CA ARG A 99 -15.23 10.85 -22.65
C ARG A 99 -13.74 10.62 -22.92
N CYS A 100 -12.85 11.17 -22.09
CA CYS A 100 -11.43 10.84 -22.10
C CYS A 100 -11.16 9.62 -21.21
N ALA A 101 -10.57 8.56 -21.75
CA ALA A 101 -10.08 7.44 -20.94
C ALA A 101 -8.77 7.84 -20.22
N LYS A 102 -8.72 7.65 -18.90
CA LYS A 102 -7.52 7.92 -18.09
C LYS A 102 -6.75 6.64 -17.81
N ILE A 103 -5.48 6.64 -18.17
CA ILE A 103 -4.54 5.56 -17.86
C ILE A 103 -3.44 6.16 -17.00
N VAL A 104 -3.18 5.57 -15.83
CA VAL A 104 -2.15 6.05 -14.90
C VAL A 104 -1.06 5.00 -14.80
N LEU A 105 0.12 5.32 -15.31
CA LEU A 105 1.29 4.46 -15.28
C LEU A 105 2.23 4.88 -14.15
N THR A 106 2.39 4.00 -13.16
CA THR A 106 3.26 4.22 -12.01
C THR A 106 4.51 3.37 -12.06
N ARG A 107 5.60 3.85 -11.45
CA ARG A 107 6.83 3.08 -11.22
C ARG A 107 7.41 3.48 -9.87
N ASN A 108 8.21 2.60 -9.27
CA ASN A 108 9.00 2.95 -8.08
C ASN A 108 9.82 4.24 -8.36
N PRO A 109 9.64 5.32 -7.57
CA PRO A 109 10.32 6.60 -7.79
C PRO A 109 11.85 6.51 -7.74
N MET A 110 12.40 5.60 -6.93
CA MET A 110 13.85 5.38 -6.85
C MET A 110 14.39 4.79 -8.15
N ASP A 111 13.70 3.78 -8.70
CA ASP A 111 14.11 3.15 -9.95
C ASP A 111 14.02 4.09 -11.15
N SER A 112 12.97 4.93 -11.20
CA SER A 112 12.84 5.96 -12.24
C SER A 112 13.91 7.04 -12.09
N PHE A 113 14.19 7.50 -10.86
CA PHE A 113 15.19 8.53 -10.59
C PHE A 113 16.60 8.07 -10.95
N VAL A 114 17.03 6.90 -10.46
CA VAL A 114 18.35 6.34 -10.80
C VAL A 114 18.46 6.13 -12.32
N SER A 115 17.40 5.61 -12.96
CA SER A 115 17.40 5.45 -14.41
C SER A 115 17.50 6.79 -15.16
N TRP A 116 16.91 7.86 -14.63
CA TRP A 116 16.98 9.20 -15.20
C TRP A 116 18.39 9.80 -15.05
N LYS A 117 19.01 9.68 -13.87
CA LYS A 117 20.41 10.10 -13.64
C LYS A 117 21.39 9.40 -14.57
N ILE A 118 21.22 8.08 -14.78
CA ILE A 118 22.09 7.32 -15.71
C ILE A 118 21.89 7.82 -17.14
N ALA A 119 20.65 8.06 -17.58
CA ALA A 119 20.38 8.59 -18.91
C ALA A 119 21.00 9.98 -19.11
N GLN A 120 20.90 10.86 -18.10
CA GLN A 120 21.54 12.17 -18.10
C GLN A 120 23.08 12.06 -18.19
N ALA A 121 23.68 11.16 -17.42
CA ALA A 121 25.13 10.94 -17.43
C ALA A 121 25.66 10.30 -18.73
N THR A 122 24.86 9.44 -19.38
CA THR A 122 25.29 8.65 -20.55
C THR A 122 24.84 9.21 -21.89
N GLY A 123 23.87 10.12 -21.92
CA GLY A 123 23.24 10.64 -23.14
C GLY A 123 22.45 9.59 -23.93
N GLN A 124 22.17 8.41 -23.36
CA GLN A 124 21.45 7.32 -24.03
C GLN A 124 19.95 7.32 -23.66
N TRP A 125 19.11 7.73 -24.61
CA TRP A 125 17.66 7.86 -24.42
C TRP A 125 16.84 6.63 -24.87
N LYS A 126 17.38 5.80 -25.78
CA LYS A 126 16.80 4.51 -26.23
C LYS A 126 17.88 3.43 -26.28
N LEU A 127 17.71 2.37 -25.47
CA LEU A 127 18.56 1.17 -25.48
C LEU A 127 17.97 0.19 -26.50
N THR A 128 18.43 0.26 -27.74
CA THR A 128 18.12 -0.75 -28.78
C THR A 128 19.14 -1.89 -28.82
N ASP A 129 20.27 -1.76 -28.11
CA ASP A 129 21.36 -2.74 -28.17
C ASP A 129 22.00 -3.00 -26.80
N VAL A 130 21.81 -4.22 -26.29
CA VAL A 130 22.23 -4.66 -24.93
C VAL A 130 23.76 -4.76 -24.81
N ARG A 131 24.49 -4.82 -25.94
CA ARG A 131 25.95 -5.05 -25.97
C ARG A 131 26.80 -3.80 -25.70
N LYS A 132 26.21 -2.60 -25.62
CA LYS A 132 26.91 -1.31 -25.39
C LYS A 132 26.57 -0.68 -24.04
N ARG A 133 26.34 -1.49 -23.00
CA ARG A 133 26.22 -0.98 -21.62
C ARG A 133 27.56 -0.38 -21.20
N ARG A 134 27.63 0.95 -21.05
CA ARG A 134 28.67 1.56 -20.21
C ARG A 134 28.17 1.48 -18.79
N ASP A 135 28.83 0.67 -17.97
CA ASP A 135 28.65 0.62 -16.51
C ASP A 135 29.07 1.98 -15.94
N SER A 136 28.15 2.94 -15.96
CA SER A 136 28.29 4.23 -15.32
C SER A 136 27.45 4.16 -14.06
N LYS A 137 28.13 4.08 -12.92
CA LYS A 137 27.50 4.35 -11.65
C LYS A 137 27.20 5.84 -11.58
N VAL A 138 26.10 6.20 -10.93
CA VAL A 138 25.71 7.59 -10.72
C VAL A 138 25.82 7.93 -9.24
N THR A 139 26.24 9.15 -8.93
CA THR A 139 26.17 9.67 -7.57
C THR A 139 24.72 10.06 -7.28
N PHE A 140 24.20 9.59 -6.14
CA PHE A 140 22.87 9.88 -5.63
C PHE A 140 22.89 11.16 -4.79
N ASP A 141 21.96 12.07 -5.07
CA ASP A 141 21.72 13.28 -4.29
C ASP A 141 20.33 13.16 -3.63
N GLY A 142 20.32 13.09 -2.29
CA GLY A 142 19.10 12.95 -1.51
C GLY A 142 18.15 14.14 -1.62
N GLN A 143 18.66 15.38 -1.74
CA GLN A 143 17.83 16.57 -1.88
C GLN A 143 17.19 16.65 -3.27
N GLU A 144 17.95 16.29 -4.30
CA GLU A 144 17.44 16.19 -5.67
C GLU A 144 16.35 15.11 -5.77
N PHE A 145 16.60 13.93 -5.18
CA PHE A 145 15.62 12.86 -5.10
C PHE A 145 14.36 13.29 -4.34
N ALA A 146 14.51 14.01 -3.22
CA ALA A 146 13.39 14.50 -2.44
C ALA A 146 12.49 15.47 -3.23
N LYS A 147 13.11 16.42 -3.96
CA LYS A 147 12.38 17.33 -4.85
C LYS A 147 11.68 16.59 -5.98
N HIS A 148 12.32 15.55 -6.53
CA HIS A 148 11.72 14.70 -7.56
C HIS A 148 10.47 14.00 -7.02
N VAL A 149 10.58 13.29 -5.89
CA VAL A 149 9.45 12.59 -5.26
C VAL A 149 8.30 13.54 -4.90
N ALA A 150 8.61 14.71 -4.33
CA ALA A 150 7.58 15.70 -3.98
C ALA A 150 6.79 16.18 -5.20
N ARG A 151 7.44 16.37 -6.36
CA ARG A 151 6.77 16.76 -7.61
C ARG A 151 5.86 15.64 -8.12
N LEU A 152 6.35 14.40 -8.13
CA LEU A 152 5.55 13.24 -8.53
C LEU A 152 4.29 13.12 -7.67
N GLN A 153 4.43 13.29 -6.36
CA GLN A 153 3.31 13.20 -5.43
C GLN A 153 2.32 14.34 -5.59
N ALA A 154 2.77 15.57 -5.78
CA ALA A 154 1.89 16.72 -6.01
C ALA A 154 1.01 16.49 -7.24
N PHE A 155 1.58 15.98 -8.33
CA PHE A 155 0.83 15.64 -9.54
C PHE A 155 -0.17 14.49 -9.30
N GLN A 156 0.22 13.45 -8.56
CA GLN A 156 -0.68 12.36 -8.19
C GLN A 156 -1.85 12.83 -7.31
N ILE A 157 -1.61 13.80 -6.41
CA ILE A 157 -2.66 14.44 -5.60
C ILE A 157 -3.65 15.16 -6.50
N GLU A 158 -3.14 15.97 -7.41
CA GLU A 158 -3.95 16.76 -8.34
C GLU A 158 -4.84 15.86 -9.20
N LEU A 159 -4.25 14.81 -9.80
CA LEU A 159 -4.97 13.83 -10.60
C LEU A 159 -6.06 13.12 -9.78
N MET A 160 -5.71 12.60 -8.59
CA MET A 160 -6.67 11.90 -7.73
C MET A 160 -7.82 12.82 -7.32
N ASN A 161 -7.52 14.06 -6.92
CA ASN A 161 -8.54 15.04 -6.53
C ASN A 161 -9.45 15.42 -7.70
N GLY A 162 -8.89 15.62 -8.89
CA GLY A 162 -9.65 15.94 -10.09
C GLY A 162 -10.59 14.80 -10.53
N LEU A 163 -10.10 13.56 -10.50
CA LEU A 163 -10.92 12.38 -10.77
C LEU A 163 -12.04 12.21 -9.72
N GLN A 164 -11.75 12.43 -8.44
CA GLN A 164 -12.77 12.37 -7.39
C GLN A 164 -13.86 13.44 -7.55
N LYS A 165 -13.46 14.69 -7.83
CA LYS A 165 -14.40 15.80 -8.02
C LYS A 165 -15.32 15.59 -9.23
N SER A 166 -14.76 15.04 -10.31
CA SER A 166 -15.52 14.75 -11.54
C SER A 166 -16.25 13.41 -11.52
N GLY A 167 -16.11 12.61 -10.45
CA GLY A 167 -16.77 11.30 -10.32
C GLY A 167 -16.22 10.23 -11.26
N GLN A 168 -14.96 10.35 -11.67
CA GLN A 168 -14.30 9.49 -12.64
C GLN A 168 -13.30 8.54 -12.00
N THR A 169 -12.89 7.52 -12.77
CA THR A 169 -11.81 6.59 -12.41
C THR A 169 -10.82 6.47 -13.54
N ALA A 170 -9.60 6.03 -13.22
CA ALA A 170 -8.57 5.67 -14.20
C ALA A 170 -8.26 4.17 -14.19
N PHE A 171 -7.66 3.69 -15.28
CA PHE A 171 -7.00 2.40 -15.34
C PHE A 171 -5.57 2.54 -14.82
N TYR A 172 -5.28 1.95 -13.66
CA TYR A 172 -3.96 1.98 -13.05
C TYR A 172 -3.13 0.80 -13.52
N VAL A 173 -1.88 1.05 -13.91
CA VAL A 173 -0.93 0.02 -14.32
C VAL A 173 0.46 0.34 -13.77
N ALA A 174 1.14 -0.65 -13.19
CA ALA A 174 2.51 -0.48 -12.76
C ALA A 174 3.50 -0.83 -13.89
N TYR A 175 4.73 -0.33 -13.79
CA TYR A 175 5.80 -0.65 -14.74
C TYR A 175 6.04 -2.16 -14.87
N GLU A 176 5.97 -2.87 -13.75
CA GLU A 176 6.18 -4.31 -13.64
C GLU A 176 5.09 -5.10 -14.37
N ASP A 177 3.87 -4.56 -14.39
CA ASP A 177 2.68 -5.13 -15.02
C ASP A 177 2.65 -4.97 -16.54
N LEU A 178 3.51 -4.11 -17.10
CA LEU A 178 3.54 -3.89 -18.56
C LEU A 178 3.91 -5.15 -19.35
N GLN A 179 4.56 -6.13 -18.69
CA GLN A 179 4.92 -7.42 -19.29
C GLN A 179 3.83 -8.49 -19.17
N ASP A 180 2.69 -8.16 -18.56
CA ASP A 180 1.56 -9.05 -18.46
C ASP A 180 0.59 -8.79 -19.62
N ILE A 181 0.47 -9.79 -20.49
CA ILE A 181 -0.42 -9.74 -21.66
C ILE A 181 -1.89 -9.68 -21.27
N GLU A 182 -2.29 -10.27 -20.14
CA GLU A 182 -3.67 -10.21 -19.66
C GLU A 182 -4.02 -8.81 -19.17
N ILE A 183 -3.06 -8.10 -18.56
CA ILE A 183 -3.21 -6.70 -18.14
C ILE A 183 -3.28 -5.78 -19.37
N MET A 184 -2.44 -5.97 -20.39
CA MET A 184 -2.53 -5.20 -21.65
C MET A 184 -3.86 -5.43 -22.36
N ASN A 185 -4.34 -6.68 -22.41
CA ASN A 185 -5.67 -6.99 -22.94
C ASN A 185 -6.79 -6.45 -22.05
N GLY A 186 -6.57 -6.30 -20.74
CA GLY A 186 -7.46 -5.60 -19.81
C GLY A 186 -7.57 -4.11 -20.12
N LEU A 187 -6.44 -3.47 -20.42
CA LEU A 187 -6.38 -2.09 -20.85
C LEU A 187 -7.11 -1.88 -22.20
N ALA A 188 -6.92 -2.79 -23.15
CA ALA A 188 -7.65 -2.75 -24.42
C ALA A 188 -9.17 -2.80 -24.22
N ARG A 189 -9.65 -3.71 -23.35
CA ARG A 189 -11.07 -3.77 -22.97
C ARG A 189 -11.55 -2.50 -22.26
N PHE A 190 -10.71 -1.91 -21.41
CA PHE A 190 -11.02 -0.64 -20.76
C PHE A 190 -11.24 0.48 -21.80
N LEU A 191 -10.41 0.53 -22.84
CA LEU A 191 -10.55 1.45 -23.97
C LEU A 191 -11.73 1.12 -24.91
N GLY A 192 -12.46 0.03 -24.66
CA GLY A 192 -13.59 -0.40 -25.49
C GLY A 192 -13.19 -1.21 -26.72
N LEU A 193 -11.93 -1.66 -26.81
CA LEU A 193 -11.43 -2.42 -27.97
C LEU A 193 -11.85 -3.89 -27.88
N GLU A 194 -12.29 -4.45 -29.01
CA GLU A 194 -12.59 -5.89 -29.14
C GLU A 194 -11.33 -6.72 -29.41
N ALA A 195 -10.34 -6.12 -30.08
CA ALA A 195 -9.09 -6.77 -30.43
C ALA A 195 -8.26 -7.14 -29.19
N ARG A 196 -7.49 -8.22 -29.31
CA ARG A 196 -6.58 -8.71 -28.26
C ARG A 196 -5.19 -8.94 -28.84
N LEU A 197 -4.18 -8.68 -28.04
CA LEU A 197 -2.80 -9.05 -28.34
C LEU A 197 -2.60 -10.54 -28.05
N GLU A 198 -2.02 -11.26 -29.01
CA GLU A 198 -1.55 -12.64 -28.85
C GLU A 198 -0.14 -12.70 -28.25
N ALA A 199 0.65 -11.65 -28.43
CA ALA A 199 1.97 -11.46 -27.84
C ALA A 199 2.25 -9.97 -27.60
N LEU A 200 3.10 -9.67 -26.62
CA LEU A 200 3.64 -8.33 -26.41
C LEU A 200 4.69 -7.98 -27.46
N ASP A 201 4.97 -6.68 -27.65
CA ASP A 201 6.06 -6.25 -28.54
C ASP A 201 7.42 -6.78 -28.03
N GLY A 202 7.91 -7.81 -28.70
CA GLY A 202 9.17 -8.50 -28.38
C GLY A 202 10.43 -7.68 -28.65
N LYS A 203 10.31 -6.48 -29.24
CA LYS A 203 11.46 -5.59 -29.48
C LYS A 203 12.00 -4.96 -28.19
N LEU A 204 11.18 -4.84 -27.15
CA LEU A 204 11.63 -4.35 -25.84
C LEU A 204 11.91 -5.51 -24.88
N LYS A 205 13.11 -6.09 -25.01
CA LYS A 205 13.61 -7.09 -24.06
C LYS A 205 13.78 -6.50 -22.67
N ARG A 206 13.48 -7.32 -21.64
CA ARG A 206 13.75 -7.10 -20.22
C ARG A 206 15.11 -6.42 -20.06
N GLN A 207 15.11 -5.12 -19.74
CA GLN A 207 16.30 -4.50 -19.19
C GLN A 207 16.45 -5.12 -17.81
N ASN A 208 17.26 -6.18 -17.68
CA ASN A 208 17.63 -6.72 -16.37
C ASN A 208 18.06 -5.53 -15.52
N PRO A 209 17.26 -5.13 -14.50
CA PRO A 209 17.68 -4.08 -13.63
C PRO A 209 18.74 -4.72 -12.77
N SER A 210 20.01 -4.40 -13.04
CA SER A 210 21.04 -4.52 -12.02
C SER A 210 20.50 -3.88 -10.73
N HIS A 211 20.85 -4.43 -9.57
CA HIS A 211 20.40 -3.86 -8.29
C HIS A 211 20.78 -2.37 -8.24
N ILE A 212 19.96 -1.54 -7.58
CA ILE A 212 20.28 -0.10 -7.43
C ILE A 212 21.68 0.09 -6.82
N SER A 213 22.10 -0.81 -5.92
CA SER A 213 23.45 -0.86 -5.34
C SER A 213 24.59 -1.01 -6.37
N GLU A 214 24.31 -1.60 -7.52
CA GLU A 214 25.28 -1.74 -8.62
C GLU A 214 25.35 -0.50 -9.51
N LYS A 215 24.33 0.37 -9.42
CA LYS A 215 24.15 1.58 -10.26
C LYS A 215 24.45 2.88 -9.53
N VAL A 216 24.51 2.86 -8.21
CA VAL A 216 24.73 4.06 -7.38
C VAL A 216 26.06 3.94 -6.66
N GLU A 217 26.90 4.98 -6.74
CA GLU A 217 28.23 4.97 -6.12
C GLU A 217 28.17 5.05 -4.59
N ASN A 218 27.27 5.89 -4.08
CA ASN A 218 27.03 6.16 -2.66
C ASN A 218 25.71 5.54 -2.20
N PHE A 219 25.56 4.23 -2.38
CA PHE A 219 24.30 3.52 -2.07
C PHE A 219 23.88 3.68 -0.60
N ASP A 220 24.82 3.75 0.34
CA ASP A 220 24.52 3.89 1.77
C ASP A 220 23.79 5.21 2.11
N ASP A 221 24.04 6.27 1.33
CA ASP A 221 23.41 7.59 1.50
C ASP A 221 21.91 7.57 1.18
N ILE A 222 21.44 6.59 0.40
CA ILE A 222 20.02 6.40 0.10
C ILE A 222 19.24 6.17 1.40
N SER A 223 19.78 5.40 2.35
CA SER A 223 19.10 5.11 3.60
C SER A 223 18.88 6.37 4.45
N THR A 224 19.85 7.29 4.45
CA THR A 224 19.77 8.58 5.14
C THR A 224 18.78 9.52 4.47
N ALA A 225 18.84 9.64 3.14
CA ALA A 225 17.89 10.47 2.40
C ALA A 225 16.45 9.95 2.48
N LEU A 226 16.27 8.62 2.48
CA LEU A 226 14.97 8.01 2.68
C LEU A 226 14.41 8.32 4.07
N LYS A 227 15.23 8.29 5.14
CA LYS A 227 14.78 8.69 6.48
C LYS A 227 14.26 10.15 6.53
N GLU A 228 14.91 11.06 5.80
CA GLU A 228 14.48 12.47 5.71
C GLU A 228 13.21 12.65 4.85
N LEU A 229 13.06 11.87 3.78
CA LEU A 229 11.88 11.86 2.91
C LEU A 229 10.66 11.21 3.57
N ASP A 230 10.89 10.16 4.35
CA ASP A 230 9.88 9.40 5.06
C ASP A 230 9.26 10.19 6.21
N GLN A 231 10.00 11.19 6.72
CA GLN A 231 9.50 12.19 7.68
C GLN A 231 8.32 13.02 7.14
N PHE A 232 8.08 13.01 5.83
CA PHE A 232 6.97 13.70 5.18
C PHE A 232 5.95 12.79 4.49
N ASN A 233 6.12 11.45 4.42
CA ASN A 233 5.35 10.65 3.45
C ASN A 233 5.06 9.16 3.73
N LEU A 234 4.98 8.74 5.00
CA LEU A 234 4.44 7.42 5.38
C LEU A 234 2.96 7.16 5.00
N ALA A 235 2.29 8.15 4.44
CA ALA A 235 0.87 8.09 4.10
C ALA A 235 0.56 7.51 2.69
N ARG A 236 1.55 7.25 1.82
CA ARG A 236 1.27 7.05 0.37
C ARG A 236 2.04 5.96 -0.37
N THR A 237 2.67 5.00 0.32
CA THR A 237 2.85 3.68 -0.30
C THR A 237 1.45 3.11 -0.58
N PRO A 238 1.15 2.57 -1.79
CA PRO A 238 -0.11 1.90 -2.03
C PRO A 238 -0.31 0.83 -0.95
N ASN A 239 -1.21 1.10 -0.01
CA ASN A 239 -1.59 0.13 0.99
C ASN A 239 -2.53 -0.84 0.28
N PHE A 240 -2.02 -2.01 -0.07
CA PHE A 240 -2.81 -3.08 -0.68
C PHE A 240 -3.75 -3.75 0.33
N GLU A 241 -3.58 -3.46 1.63
CA GLU A 241 -4.58 -3.86 2.60
C GLU A 241 -5.89 -3.07 2.37
N PRO A 242 -7.06 -3.72 2.47
CA PRO A 242 -8.33 -3.04 2.40
C PRO A 242 -8.42 -2.03 3.52
N ARG A 243 -9.03 -0.88 3.21
CA ARG A 243 -9.36 0.13 4.20
C ARG A 243 -10.21 -0.51 5.31
N ARG A 244 -9.81 -0.31 6.55
CA ARG A 244 -10.55 -0.79 7.72
C ARG A 244 -11.57 0.25 8.15
N GLY A 245 -12.79 -0.20 8.45
CA GLY A 245 -13.79 0.65 9.09
C GLY A 245 -13.46 0.90 10.56
N ALA A 246 -14.24 1.73 11.23
CA ALA A 246 -14.02 2.09 12.64
C ALA A 246 -14.08 0.91 13.62
N MET A 247 -14.79 -0.17 13.28
CA MET A 247 -14.97 -1.35 14.16
C MET A 247 -15.57 -1.02 15.54
N VAL A 248 -16.43 -0.01 15.65
CA VAL A 248 -17.05 0.42 16.94
C VAL A 248 -17.59 -0.74 17.80
N PRO A 249 -18.22 -1.80 17.27
CA PRO A 249 -18.68 -2.92 18.09
C PRO A 249 -17.57 -3.65 18.86
N THR A 250 -16.31 -3.55 18.44
CA THR A 250 -15.17 -4.19 19.11
C THR A 250 -14.60 -3.37 20.26
N TYR A 251 -15.03 -2.13 20.44
CA TYR A 251 -14.54 -1.30 21.55
C TYR A 251 -15.10 -1.80 22.88
N ILE A 252 -14.28 -1.68 23.91
CA ILE A 252 -14.58 -2.15 25.27
C ILE A 252 -14.47 -0.94 26.18
N ALA A 253 -15.57 -0.54 26.82
CA ALA A 253 -15.62 0.67 27.61
C ALA A 253 -16.08 0.40 29.04
N GLY A 254 -15.54 1.18 29.99
CA GLY A 254 -15.97 1.14 31.39
C GLY A 254 -17.46 1.45 31.54
N TYR A 255 -18.10 0.81 32.51
CA TYR A 255 -19.47 1.11 32.89
C TYR A 255 -19.57 2.22 33.94
N GLN A 256 -18.55 2.34 34.80
CA GLN A 256 -18.39 3.33 35.87
C GLN A 256 -17.22 4.28 35.61
N VAL A 257 -16.19 3.84 34.87
CA VAL A 257 -14.99 4.63 34.58
C VAL A 257 -14.98 5.15 33.13
N GLY A 258 -14.49 6.37 32.95
CA GLY A 258 -14.38 7.03 31.63
C GLY A 258 -13.26 6.50 30.73
N LEU A 259 -12.92 5.21 30.79
CA LEU A 259 -11.88 4.58 29.95
C LEU A 259 -12.49 3.72 28.85
N MET A 260 -11.88 3.78 27.66
CA MET A 260 -12.27 2.96 26.51
C MET A 260 -11.05 2.32 25.87
N PHE A 261 -11.02 0.99 25.86
CA PHE A 261 -10.02 0.22 25.14
C PHE A 261 -10.50 -0.09 23.72
N MET A 262 -9.65 0.21 22.73
CA MET A 262 -9.84 -0.13 21.33
C MET A 262 -8.85 -1.24 20.96
N PRO A 263 -9.30 -2.52 21.00
CA PRO A 263 -8.39 -3.64 20.86
C PRO A 263 -7.86 -3.79 19.43
N ILE A 264 -6.56 -4.05 19.34
CA ILE A 264 -5.90 -4.51 18.11
C ILE A 264 -5.84 -6.05 18.18
N PRO A 265 -6.48 -6.78 17.25
CA PRO A 265 -6.40 -8.24 17.22
C PRO A 265 -4.94 -8.73 17.19
N GLY A 266 -4.63 -9.73 18.01
CA GLY A 266 -3.28 -10.25 18.24
C GLY A 266 -2.47 -9.49 19.30
N GLY A 267 -2.99 -8.40 19.87
CA GLY A 267 -2.42 -7.71 21.03
C GLY A 267 -2.88 -8.30 22.38
N PRO A 268 -2.45 -7.71 23.51
CA PRO A 268 -2.73 -8.19 24.88
C PRO A 268 -4.16 -7.85 25.32
N ALA A 269 -5.16 -8.30 24.56
CA ALA A 269 -6.54 -7.89 24.78
C ALA A 269 -7.08 -8.40 26.12
N ASP A 270 -6.74 -9.63 26.50
CA ASP A 270 -7.31 -10.29 27.68
C ASP A 270 -6.83 -9.60 28.97
N SER A 271 -5.52 -9.40 29.13
CA SER A 271 -4.97 -8.70 30.31
C SER A 271 -5.40 -7.24 30.42
N VAL A 272 -5.51 -6.52 29.30
CA VAL A 272 -6.00 -5.12 29.30
C VAL A 272 -7.49 -5.07 29.68
N VAL A 273 -8.28 -6.05 29.24
CA VAL A 273 -9.69 -6.19 29.62
C VAL A 273 -9.84 -6.51 31.10
N ASP A 274 -9.01 -7.41 31.63
CA ASP A 274 -9.01 -7.77 33.05
C ASP A 274 -8.66 -6.56 33.92
N TRP A 275 -7.60 -5.83 33.54
CA TRP A 275 -7.23 -4.59 34.21
C TRP A 275 -8.35 -3.53 34.13
N LEU A 276 -8.96 -3.34 32.95
CA LEU A 276 -10.04 -2.37 32.78
C LEU A 276 -11.27 -2.75 33.61
N GLY A 277 -11.63 -4.03 33.64
CA GLY A 277 -12.75 -4.54 34.44
C GLY A 277 -12.53 -4.38 35.94
N ALA A 278 -11.31 -4.62 36.42
CA ALA A 278 -10.94 -4.42 37.82
C ALA A 278 -10.87 -2.91 38.19
N THR A 279 -10.43 -2.06 37.27
CA THR A 279 -10.47 -0.59 37.41
C THR A 279 -11.91 -0.06 37.46
N ASP A 280 -12.79 -0.62 36.65
CA ASP A 280 -14.22 -0.25 36.60
C ASP A 280 -15.02 -0.74 37.82
N GLY A 281 -14.55 -1.80 38.49
CA GLY A 281 -15.18 -2.40 39.67
C GLY A 281 -16.24 -3.46 39.36
N GLU A 282 -16.56 -3.69 38.09
CA GLU A 282 -17.60 -4.64 37.63
C GLU A 282 -17.00 -5.94 37.05
N GLY A 283 -15.67 -6.00 36.90
CA GLY A 283 -14.97 -7.11 36.26
C GLY A 283 -15.10 -7.14 34.72
N PRO A 284 -14.44 -8.08 34.03
CA PRO A 284 -14.37 -8.14 32.56
C PRO A 284 -15.72 -8.23 31.83
N ASP A 285 -16.68 -8.91 32.47
CA ASP A 285 -18.02 -9.17 31.94
C ASP A 285 -18.97 -7.97 32.14
N GLY A 286 -18.66 -7.07 33.09
CA GLY A 286 -19.42 -5.84 33.34
C GLY A 286 -19.13 -4.71 32.35
N LEU A 287 -18.06 -4.83 31.55
CA LEU A 287 -17.65 -3.83 30.58
C LEU A 287 -18.64 -3.72 29.41
N GLN A 288 -18.81 -2.50 28.90
CA GLN A 288 -19.67 -2.23 27.74
C GLN A 288 -18.99 -2.68 26.45
N ARG A 289 -19.66 -3.56 25.70
CA ARG A 289 -19.21 -4.14 24.41
C ARG A 289 -20.30 -4.01 23.36
N ASN A 290 -19.96 -4.28 22.09
CA ASN A 290 -20.92 -4.32 20.98
C ASN A 290 -21.73 -3.03 20.82
N MET A 291 -21.16 -1.89 21.21
CA MET A 291 -21.82 -0.60 21.07
C MET A 291 -22.02 -0.26 19.59
N ASN A 292 -23.17 0.31 19.26
CA ASN A 292 -23.34 1.03 18.01
C ASN A 292 -22.88 2.50 18.17
N GLN A 293 -22.81 3.24 17.07
CA GLN A 293 -22.35 4.65 17.08
C GLN A 293 -23.21 5.56 17.98
N LYS A 294 -24.52 5.27 18.14
CA LYS A 294 -25.40 6.06 19.01
C LYS A 294 -25.05 5.84 20.48
N GLN A 295 -24.87 4.57 20.88
CA GLN A 295 -24.46 4.20 22.24
C GLN A 295 -23.07 4.76 22.58
N LEU A 296 -22.12 4.65 21.65
CA LEU A 296 -20.80 5.26 21.79
C LEU A 296 -20.87 6.78 22.06
N ARG A 297 -21.70 7.51 21.30
CA ARG A 297 -21.91 8.96 21.53
C ARG A 297 -22.55 9.25 22.88
N GLN A 298 -23.45 8.39 23.36
CA GLN A 298 -24.05 8.53 24.69
C GLN A 298 -23.01 8.28 25.79
N TRP A 299 -22.18 7.24 25.65
CA TRP A 299 -21.09 6.94 26.57
C TRP A 299 -20.12 8.12 26.70
N LYS A 300 -19.65 8.67 25.57
CA LYS A 300 -18.73 9.83 25.56
C LYS A 300 -19.31 11.09 26.22
N ARG A 301 -20.64 11.27 26.19
CA ARG A 301 -21.32 12.40 26.85
C ARG A 301 -21.49 12.17 28.35
N ARG A 302 -21.69 10.91 28.77
CA ARG A 302 -21.82 10.53 30.18
C ARG A 302 -20.50 10.70 30.92
N PHE A 303 -19.37 10.36 30.28
CA PHE A 303 -18.05 10.41 30.89
C PHE A 303 -17.24 11.60 30.40
N VAL A 304 -17.06 12.62 31.24
CA VAL A 304 -16.19 13.76 30.98
C VAL A 304 -15.34 14.03 32.23
N PRO A 305 -13.99 13.93 32.15
CA PRO A 305 -13.22 13.51 30.98
C PRO A 305 -13.39 12.00 30.68
N ASN A 306 -13.28 11.62 29.40
CA ASN A 306 -13.06 10.24 28.97
C ASN A 306 -11.73 10.11 28.23
N ARG A 307 -11.16 8.91 28.22
CA ARG A 307 -9.94 8.58 27.47
C ARG A 307 -10.10 7.25 26.73
N ALA A 308 -9.90 7.29 25.42
CA ALA A 308 -9.77 6.11 24.59
C ALA A 308 -8.30 5.76 24.39
N PHE A 309 -7.96 4.48 24.39
CA PHE A 309 -6.60 4.03 24.16
C PHE A 309 -6.55 2.71 23.38
N CYS A 310 -5.39 2.44 22.79
CA CYS A 310 -5.07 1.13 22.23
C CYS A 310 -3.64 0.72 22.60
N VAL A 311 -3.32 -0.54 22.38
CA VAL A 311 -2.02 -1.12 22.73
C VAL A 311 -1.40 -1.76 21.50
N LEU A 312 -0.17 -1.35 21.20
CA LEU A 312 0.70 -1.93 20.19
C LEU A 312 1.48 -3.09 20.79
N ARG A 313 1.55 -4.18 20.04
CA ARG A 313 2.45 -5.32 20.31
C ARG A 313 3.54 -5.35 19.24
N HIS A 314 4.73 -5.79 19.60
CA HIS A 314 5.80 -5.96 18.60
C HIS A 314 5.31 -6.85 17.43
N PRO A 315 5.57 -6.48 16.15
CA PRO A 315 5.01 -7.20 15.00
C PRO A 315 5.26 -8.72 15.02
N VAL A 316 6.46 -9.16 15.41
CA VAL A 316 6.81 -10.59 15.57
C VAL A 316 5.92 -11.30 16.60
N ALA A 317 5.84 -10.77 17.82
CA ALA A 317 5.03 -11.33 18.89
C ALA A 317 3.53 -11.34 18.53
N ARG A 318 3.07 -10.27 17.85
CA ARG A 318 1.68 -10.16 17.39
C ARG A 318 1.33 -11.18 16.32
N ALA A 319 2.21 -11.37 15.34
CA ALA A 319 2.02 -12.34 14.28
C ALA A 319 1.97 -13.77 14.84
N HIS A 320 2.84 -14.08 15.80
CA HIS A 320 2.86 -15.36 16.50
C HIS A 320 1.60 -15.59 17.34
N SER A 321 1.18 -14.61 18.13
CA SER A 321 -0.10 -14.67 18.86
C SER A 321 -1.28 -14.96 17.94
N SER A 322 -1.32 -14.26 16.79
CA SER A 322 -2.37 -14.47 15.80
C SER A 322 -2.31 -15.86 15.17
N PHE A 323 -1.11 -16.37 14.88
CA PHE A 323 -0.91 -17.74 14.41
C PHE A 323 -1.42 -18.77 15.44
N CYS A 324 -0.99 -18.66 16.70
CA CYS A 324 -1.35 -19.56 17.78
C CYS A 324 -2.87 -19.57 18.04
N LYS A 325 -3.47 -18.40 18.25
CA LYS A 325 -4.89 -18.24 18.60
C LYS A 325 -5.82 -18.58 17.42
N THR A 326 -5.49 -18.17 16.20
CA THR A 326 -6.44 -18.27 15.06
C THR A 326 -6.20 -19.46 14.13
N ILE A 327 -4.96 -19.93 13.97
CA ILE A 327 -4.61 -20.97 12.98
C ILE A 327 -4.19 -22.28 13.65
N LEU A 328 -3.29 -22.24 14.63
CA LEU A 328 -2.76 -23.44 15.25
C LEU A 328 -3.82 -24.11 16.15
N SER A 329 -4.47 -23.31 17.02
CA SER A 329 -5.54 -23.74 17.90
C SER A 329 -6.70 -24.38 17.14
N THR A 330 -7.34 -25.37 17.78
CA THR A 330 -8.58 -26.00 17.31
C THR A 330 -9.78 -25.70 18.21
N GLY A 331 -9.59 -24.86 19.23
CA GLY A 331 -10.63 -24.46 20.17
C GLY A 331 -11.53 -23.32 19.65
N PRO A 332 -12.44 -22.83 20.50
CA PRO A 332 -13.27 -21.65 20.22
C PRO A 332 -12.42 -20.45 19.78
N GLY A 333 -12.90 -19.68 18.81
CA GLY A 333 -12.18 -18.53 18.24
C GLY A 333 -11.20 -18.88 17.10
N SER A 334 -10.87 -20.16 16.90
CA SER A 334 -10.02 -20.59 15.78
C SER A 334 -10.73 -20.48 14.42
N PHE A 335 -9.94 -20.26 13.37
CA PHE A 335 -10.42 -20.14 11.98
C PHE A 335 -10.35 -21.48 11.26
N SER A 336 -11.13 -22.47 11.74
CA SER A 336 -11.10 -23.86 11.26
C SER A 336 -11.15 -24.05 9.74
N LYS A 337 -11.94 -23.23 9.02
CA LYS A 337 -12.00 -23.25 7.54
C LYS A 337 -10.70 -22.74 6.89
N ILE A 338 -10.17 -21.61 7.37
CA ILE A 338 -8.92 -21.02 6.86
C ILE A 338 -7.77 -21.97 7.17
N ARG A 339 -7.68 -22.47 8.40
CA ARG A 339 -6.72 -23.49 8.83
C ARG A 339 -6.68 -24.70 7.88
N ARG A 340 -7.85 -25.26 7.52
CA ARG A 340 -7.95 -26.37 6.56
C ARG A 340 -7.41 -25.97 5.18
N THR A 341 -7.72 -24.78 4.70
CA THR A 341 -7.18 -24.26 3.43
C THR A 341 -5.67 -24.08 3.48
N LEU A 342 -5.11 -23.56 4.58
CA LEU A 342 -3.67 -23.39 4.75
C LEU A 342 -2.93 -24.72 4.75
N ARG A 343 -3.45 -25.74 5.46
CA ARG A 343 -2.90 -27.10 5.43
C ARG A 343 -2.90 -27.69 4.01
N ASN A 344 -4.04 -27.59 3.32
CA ASN A 344 -4.24 -28.29 2.04
C ASN A 344 -3.63 -27.59 0.82
N ARG A 345 -3.65 -26.25 0.79
CA ARG A 345 -3.24 -25.46 -0.39
C ARG A 345 -1.94 -24.69 -0.21
N PHE A 346 -1.61 -24.32 1.02
CA PHE A 346 -0.38 -23.61 1.36
C PHE A 346 0.65 -24.51 2.05
N ALA A 347 0.39 -25.83 2.08
CA ALA A 347 1.25 -26.84 2.69
C ALA A 347 1.71 -26.48 4.11
N LEU A 348 0.85 -25.81 4.89
CA LEU A 348 1.16 -25.42 6.26
C LEU A 348 1.36 -26.67 7.12
N PRO A 349 2.58 -26.95 7.64
CA PRO A 349 2.90 -28.20 8.32
C PRO A 349 2.44 -28.16 9.78
N ILE A 350 1.11 -28.18 9.98
CA ILE A 350 0.49 -28.29 11.29
C ILE A 350 -0.37 -29.57 11.39
N PRO A 351 -0.46 -30.18 12.58
CA PRO A 351 -1.30 -31.35 12.84
C PRO A 351 -2.77 -31.14 12.49
N GLU A 352 -3.55 -32.21 12.39
CA GLU A 352 -4.99 -32.05 12.16
C GLU A 352 -5.72 -31.47 13.38
N THR A 353 -5.32 -31.89 14.57
CA THR A 353 -5.86 -31.47 15.86
C THR A 353 -4.73 -30.98 16.76
N MET A 354 -5.04 -30.05 17.67
CA MET A 354 -4.13 -29.63 18.73
C MET A 354 -4.79 -29.86 20.10
N PRO A 355 -4.05 -30.28 21.14
CA PRO A 355 -2.61 -30.57 21.15
C PRO A 355 -2.25 -31.87 20.41
N ASP A 356 -0.99 -31.98 19.99
CA ASP A 356 -0.40 -33.16 19.33
C ASP A 356 0.99 -33.42 19.93
N GLU A 357 1.28 -34.66 20.33
CA GLU A 357 2.52 -35.02 21.05
C GLU A 357 3.78 -34.93 20.17
N VAL A 358 3.62 -35.00 18.84
CA VAL A 358 4.72 -34.98 17.87
C VAL A 358 5.04 -33.55 17.42
N TYR A 359 4.16 -32.59 17.72
CA TYR A 359 4.37 -31.19 17.37
C TYR A 359 5.35 -30.49 18.32
N GLY A 360 6.62 -30.51 17.96
CA GLY A 360 7.72 -29.90 18.71
C GLY A 360 8.00 -28.46 18.33
N VAL A 361 9.04 -27.91 18.97
CA VAL A 361 9.49 -26.52 18.78
C VAL A 361 9.98 -26.26 17.35
N ASP A 362 10.63 -27.25 16.73
CA ASP A 362 11.12 -27.16 15.36
C ASP A 362 9.97 -27.17 14.35
N GLU A 363 8.97 -28.05 14.54
CA GLU A 363 7.74 -28.05 13.73
C GLU A 363 6.97 -26.73 13.88
N HIS A 364 6.93 -26.16 15.09
CA HIS A 364 6.32 -24.86 15.35
C HIS A 364 7.02 -23.73 14.61
N ARG A 365 8.36 -23.70 14.65
CA ARG A 365 9.18 -22.73 13.91
C ARG A 365 8.93 -22.81 12.40
N ILE A 366 8.93 -24.01 11.82
CA ILE A 366 8.68 -24.23 10.39
C ILE A 366 7.25 -23.78 10.02
N ALA A 367 6.25 -24.18 10.82
CA ALA A 367 4.87 -23.80 10.59
C ALA A 367 4.66 -22.28 10.68
N PHE A 368 5.29 -21.62 11.64
CA PHE A 368 5.19 -20.17 11.79
C PHE A 368 5.82 -19.42 10.61
N LYS A 369 7.00 -19.83 10.13
CA LYS A 369 7.60 -19.28 8.90
C LYS A 369 6.68 -19.45 7.69
N GLN A 370 6.10 -20.64 7.51
CA GLN A 370 5.16 -20.88 6.42
C GLN A 370 3.87 -20.05 6.54
N TYR A 371 3.41 -19.79 7.77
CA TYR A 371 2.32 -18.86 8.03
C TYR A 371 2.69 -17.42 7.63
N LEU A 372 3.89 -16.93 7.95
CA LEU A 372 4.35 -15.59 7.54
C LEU A 372 4.40 -15.45 6.01
N THR A 373 4.88 -16.48 5.30
CA THR A 373 4.83 -16.54 3.82
C THR A 373 3.40 -16.39 3.30
N PHE A 374 2.44 -17.09 3.91
CA PHE A 374 1.02 -16.94 3.58
C PHE A 374 0.52 -15.51 3.86
N VAL A 375 0.83 -14.93 5.02
CA VAL A 375 0.39 -13.59 5.39
C VAL A 375 0.89 -12.56 4.40
N LYS A 376 2.18 -12.63 4.00
CA LYS A 376 2.75 -11.75 2.96
C LYS A 376 1.93 -11.79 1.67
N ALA A 377 1.71 -12.99 1.14
CA ALA A 377 0.94 -13.19 -0.09
C ALA A 377 -0.52 -12.73 0.09
N ASN A 378 -1.12 -12.95 1.25
CA ASN A 378 -2.48 -12.53 1.54
C ASN A 378 -2.63 -11.02 1.56
N LEU A 379 -1.77 -10.29 2.28
CA LEU A 379 -1.81 -8.82 2.34
C LEU A 379 -1.48 -8.18 0.98
N ALA A 380 -0.66 -8.84 0.16
CA ALA A 380 -0.42 -8.45 -1.23
C ALA A 380 -1.58 -8.77 -2.20
N GLY A 381 -2.70 -9.34 -1.71
CA GLY A 381 -3.87 -9.67 -2.53
C GLY A 381 -3.69 -10.90 -3.43
N GLN A 382 -2.62 -11.68 -3.23
CA GLN A 382 -2.27 -12.84 -4.05
C GLN A 382 -2.97 -14.13 -3.62
N THR A 383 -3.87 -14.08 -2.64
CA THR A 383 -4.62 -15.25 -2.18
C THR A 383 -6.12 -14.97 -2.11
N ALA A 384 -6.93 -15.99 -2.36
CA ALA A 384 -8.40 -15.90 -2.29
C ALA A 384 -8.95 -15.89 -0.85
N ILE A 385 -8.07 -15.98 0.16
CA ILE A 385 -8.47 -15.91 1.58
C ILE A 385 -8.72 -14.44 1.93
N ARG A 386 -9.76 -14.14 2.70
CA ARG A 386 -10.03 -12.76 3.16
C ARG A 386 -8.83 -12.20 3.93
N GLN A 387 -8.55 -10.91 3.79
CA GLN A 387 -7.54 -10.25 4.62
C GLN A 387 -8.13 -9.92 6.00
N ASP A 388 -7.79 -10.72 7.01
CA ASP A 388 -8.36 -10.63 8.36
C ASP A 388 -7.59 -9.62 9.23
N ALA A 389 -8.25 -9.07 10.27
CA ALA A 389 -7.63 -8.08 11.14
C ALA A 389 -6.54 -8.67 12.03
N HIS A 390 -6.57 -9.99 12.29
CA HIS A 390 -5.54 -10.68 13.09
C HIS A 390 -4.14 -10.59 12.48
N TRP A 391 -4.01 -10.47 11.15
CA TRP A 391 -2.72 -10.35 10.48
C TRP A 391 -2.61 -9.11 9.59
N ALA A 392 -3.54 -8.15 9.72
CA ALA A 392 -3.40 -6.82 9.14
C ALA A 392 -2.33 -6.01 9.88
N SER A 393 -1.75 -4.99 9.26
CA SER A 393 -0.87 -4.06 9.99
C SER A 393 -1.62 -3.30 11.09
N GLN A 394 -0.95 -3.09 12.22
CA GLN A 394 -1.49 -2.31 13.35
C GLN A 394 -1.76 -0.87 12.93
N ALA A 395 -0.91 -0.31 12.07
CA ALA A 395 -1.09 1.02 11.51
C ALA A 395 -2.41 1.13 10.71
N ASN A 396 -2.77 0.11 9.93
CA ASN A 396 -4.02 0.10 9.18
C ASN A 396 -5.26 -0.06 10.09
N ILE A 397 -5.13 -0.82 11.19
CA ILE A 397 -6.19 -0.97 12.19
C ILE A 397 -6.45 0.37 12.92
N ILE A 398 -5.39 1.04 13.39
CA ILE A 398 -5.50 2.33 14.09
C ILE A 398 -6.05 3.42 13.15
N ALA A 399 -5.59 3.45 11.89
CA ALA A 399 -6.16 4.35 10.88
C ALA A 399 -7.67 4.11 10.70
N GLY A 400 -8.12 2.86 10.80
CA GLY A 400 -9.54 2.51 10.79
C GLY A 400 -10.32 3.13 11.94
N PHE A 401 -9.79 3.07 13.18
CA PHE A 401 -10.42 3.65 14.37
C PHE A 401 -10.70 5.15 14.21
N ALA A 402 -9.72 5.88 13.67
CA ALA A 402 -9.76 7.34 13.52
C ALA A 402 -10.97 7.87 12.72
N ASN A 403 -11.65 7.00 11.95
CA ASN A 403 -12.91 7.34 11.28
C ASN A 403 -14.07 7.69 12.26
N HIS A 404 -14.02 7.24 13.52
CA HIS A 404 -15.02 7.59 14.57
C HIS A 404 -14.42 7.94 15.92
N VAL A 405 -13.33 7.29 16.31
CA VAL A 405 -12.65 7.53 17.59
C VAL A 405 -11.15 7.49 17.36
N MET A 406 -10.48 8.61 17.60
CA MET A 406 -9.02 8.60 17.71
C MET A 406 -8.63 8.13 19.12
N PRO A 407 -7.65 7.23 19.27
CA PRO A 407 -7.09 6.94 20.59
C PRO A 407 -6.43 8.21 21.15
N ASP A 408 -6.78 8.58 22.36
CA ASP A 408 -6.08 9.62 23.11
C ASP A 408 -4.66 9.17 23.47
N ARG A 409 -4.45 7.86 23.67
CA ARG A 409 -3.13 7.27 23.90
C ARG A 409 -2.95 5.95 23.16
N VAL A 410 -1.80 5.80 22.52
CA VAL A 410 -1.36 4.55 21.89
C VAL A 410 -0.17 4.06 22.72
N PHE A 411 -0.37 3.02 23.52
CA PHE A 411 0.69 2.44 24.33
C PHE A 411 1.45 1.38 23.56
N ARG A 412 2.71 1.16 23.93
CA ARG A 412 3.37 -0.12 23.73
C ARG A 412 3.09 -1.05 24.91
N GLU A 413 3.13 -2.35 24.66
CA GLU A 413 2.86 -3.36 25.68
C GLU A 413 3.76 -3.26 26.91
N ASP A 414 5.03 -2.88 26.74
CA ASP A 414 6.01 -2.66 27.82
C ASP A 414 5.79 -1.35 28.61
N GLU A 415 4.99 -0.42 28.09
CA GLU A 415 4.65 0.84 28.76
C GLU A 415 3.44 0.70 29.69
N LEU A 416 2.69 -0.41 29.63
CA LEU A 416 1.38 -0.53 30.29
C LEU A 416 1.43 -0.40 31.81
N ARG A 417 2.45 -0.98 32.46
CA ARG A 417 2.59 -0.93 33.93
C ARG A 417 2.63 0.50 34.48
N GLY A 418 3.26 1.42 33.77
CA GLY A 418 3.30 2.84 34.16
C GLY A 418 2.19 3.68 33.51
N GLY A 419 1.86 3.39 32.25
CA GLY A 419 0.96 4.20 31.44
C GLY A 419 -0.52 4.06 31.80
N LEU A 420 -0.97 2.87 32.21
CA LEU A 420 -2.36 2.62 32.57
C LEU A 420 -2.76 3.37 33.85
N PRO A 421 -1.96 3.36 34.94
CA PRO A 421 -2.24 4.21 36.10
C PRO A 421 -2.33 5.71 35.81
N GLU A 422 -1.43 6.24 34.96
CA GLU A 422 -1.48 7.64 34.54
C GLU A 422 -2.81 7.96 33.83
N LEU A 423 -3.25 7.08 32.93
CA LEU A 423 -4.48 7.28 32.18
C LEU A 423 -5.71 7.20 33.08
N ALA A 424 -5.72 6.27 34.04
CA ALA A 424 -6.78 6.10 35.03
C ALA A 424 -6.91 7.33 35.94
N ALA A 425 -5.78 7.91 36.36
CA ALA A 425 -5.77 9.14 37.17
C ALA A 425 -6.42 10.34 36.45
N ILE A 426 -6.21 10.48 35.14
CA ILE A 426 -6.80 11.57 34.34
C ILE A 426 -8.34 11.54 34.35
N VAL A 427 -8.93 10.34 34.39
CA VAL A 427 -10.39 10.16 34.43
C VAL A 427 -10.94 10.06 35.85
N GLY A 428 -10.10 10.25 36.87
CA GLY A 428 -10.49 10.20 38.27
C GLY A 428 -10.86 8.81 38.78
N ALA A 429 -10.27 7.74 38.22
CA ALA A 429 -10.49 6.39 38.73
C ALA A 429 -9.93 6.25 40.15
N GLU A 430 -10.74 5.77 41.09
CA GLU A 430 -10.37 5.62 42.50
C GLU A 430 -9.63 4.30 42.76
N ASN A 431 -9.99 3.24 42.04
CA ASN A 431 -9.36 1.92 42.14
C ASN A 431 -8.53 1.65 40.89
N VAL A 432 -7.21 1.52 41.05
CA VAL A 432 -6.28 1.26 39.96
C VAL A 432 -5.40 0.06 40.33
N PRO A 433 -5.77 -1.16 39.88
CA PRO A 433 -4.97 -2.34 40.13
C PRO A 433 -3.65 -2.29 39.35
N GLU A 434 -2.66 -3.07 39.81
CA GLU A 434 -1.45 -3.29 39.04
C GLU A 434 -1.78 -4.05 37.74
N PHE A 435 -1.11 -3.69 36.65
CA PHE A 435 -1.28 -4.40 35.38
C PHE A 435 -0.48 -5.71 35.40
N GLU A 436 -1.16 -6.82 35.12
CA GLU A 436 -0.56 -8.14 34.92
C GLU A 436 -0.41 -8.42 33.43
N GLU A 437 0.77 -8.86 33.00
CA GLU A 437 1.06 -9.15 31.59
C GLU A 437 0.32 -10.40 31.11
N GLU A 438 0.01 -10.44 29.80
CA GLU A 438 -0.64 -11.61 29.20
C GLU A 438 0.30 -12.83 29.27
N THR A 439 -0.25 -13.98 29.66
CA THR A 439 0.51 -15.24 29.60
C THR A 439 1.00 -15.52 28.18
N PRO A 440 2.26 -15.96 28.00
CA PRO A 440 2.77 -16.35 26.69
C PRO A 440 1.90 -17.41 26.00
N GLU A 441 1.90 -17.35 24.67
CA GLU A 441 1.13 -18.25 23.83
C GLU A 441 1.61 -19.69 23.96
N LYS A 442 0.68 -20.62 23.80
CA LYS A 442 0.93 -22.06 23.85
C LYS A 442 0.74 -22.69 22.46
N PRO A 443 1.47 -23.77 22.11
CA PRO A 443 2.33 -24.59 22.97
C PRO A 443 3.74 -24.04 23.24
N PHE A 444 4.24 -23.12 22.41
CA PHE A 444 5.59 -22.55 22.55
C PHE A 444 5.54 -21.02 22.46
N ASP A 445 6.39 -20.36 23.24
CA ASP A 445 6.57 -18.92 23.19
C ASP A 445 7.27 -18.55 21.88
N ILE A 446 7.04 -17.33 21.39
CA ILE A 446 7.84 -16.76 20.30
C ILE A 446 9.32 -16.71 20.69
N ALA A 447 9.64 -16.56 21.97
CA ALA A 447 11.01 -16.64 22.49
C ALA A 447 11.72 -17.96 22.16
N ASP A 448 10.98 -19.06 22.07
CA ASP A 448 11.54 -20.41 21.86
C ASP A 448 11.95 -20.64 20.41
N ILE A 449 11.31 -19.95 19.47
CA ILE A 449 11.52 -20.14 18.03
C ILE A 449 12.16 -18.94 17.32
N TYR A 450 12.30 -17.80 18.00
CA TYR A 450 12.78 -16.55 17.41
C TYR A 450 14.20 -16.69 16.87
N ASP A 451 14.41 -16.17 15.67
CA ASP A 451 15.70 -16.06 15.01
C ASP A 451 15.70 -14.86 14.05
N ALA A 452 16.88 -14.55 13.49
CA ALA A 452 17.04 -13.46 12.53
C ALA A 452 16.21 -13.64 11.24
N GLU A 453 15.85 -14.88 10.89
CA GLU A 453 15.04 -15.17 9.70
C GLU A 453 13.57 -14.80 9.93
N ILE A 454 13.00 -15.15 11.09
CA ILE A 454 11.65 -14.77 11.51
C ILE A 454 11.54 -13.25 11.63
N GLU A 455 12.54 -12.60 12.22
CA GLU A 455 12.59 -11.14 12.30
C GLU A 455 12.56 -10.53 10.89
N ALA A 456 13.43 -11.00 9.99
CA ALA A 456 13.46 -10.53 8.60
C ALA A 456 12.14 -10.77 7.86
N MET A 457 11.53 -11.95 8.01
CA MET A 457 10.22 -12.26 7.42
C MET A 457 9.12 -11.36 7.98
N CYS A 458 9.13 -11.07 9.28
CA CYS A 458 8.16 -10.17 9.90
C CYS A 458 8.36 -8.72 9.45
N GLN A 459 9.59 -8.24 9.31
CA GLN A 459 9.88 -6.91 8.77
C GLN A 459 9.39 -6.77 7.32
N ASP A 460 9.55 -7.81 6.52
CA ASP A 460 9.09 -7.86 5.13
C ASP A 460 7.55 -7.91 5.02
N VAL A 461 6.87 -8.61 5.94
CA VAL A 461 5.40 -8.63 6.01
C VAL A 461 4.83 -7.32 6.56
N TYR A 462 5.40 -6.81 7.65
CA TYR A 462 4.84 -5.72 8.46
C TYR A 462 5.69 -4.45 8.41
N GLN A 463 6.39 -4.20 7.30
CA GLN A 463 7.28 -3.04 7.13
C GLN A 463 6.63 -1.75 7.61
N ARG A 464 5.34 -1.55 7.29
CA ARG A 464 4.55 -0.39 7.69
C ARG A 464 4.51 -0.21 9.21
N ASP A 465 4.33 -1.27 10.00
CA ASP A 465 4.31 -1.16 11.47
C ASP A 465 5.69 -0.79 12.02
N TYR A 466 6.75 -1.39 11.48
CA TYR A 466 8.13 -1.05 11.86
C TYR A 466 8.44 0.41 11.58
N THR A 467 8.07 0.92 10.41
CA THR A 467 8.38 2.29 10.02
C THR A 467 7.49 3.31 10.73
N VAL A 468 6.17 3.09 10.77
CA VAL A 468 5.22 4.04 11.37
C VAL A 468 5.41 4.15 12.88
N PHE A 469 5.69 3.03 13.56
CA PHE A 469 5.85 3.02 15.01
C PHE A 469 7.31 2.91 15.44
N GLY A 470 8.29 2.90 14.53
CA GLY A 470 9.71 2.83 14.89
C GLY A 470 10.10 1.60 15.72
N PHE A 471 9.56 0.42 15.40
CA PHE A 471 10.01 -0.81 16.07
C PHE A 471 11.44 -1.17 15.67
N ALA A 472 12.24 -1.61 16.64
CA ALA A 472 13.53 -2.27 16.40
C ALA A 472 13.34 -3.78 16.22
N ALA A 473 14.41 -4.56 16.13
CA ALA A 473 14.31 -6.01 16.22
C ALA A 473 13.72 -6.43 17.57
N TRP A 474 12.98 -7.55 17.61
CA TRP A 474 12.28 -7.97 18.82
C TRP A 474 13.21 -8.33 19.99
N LYS A 475 14.33 -8.98 19.67
CA LYS A 475 15.44 -9.32 20.57
C LYS A 475 16.78 -9.13 19.87
#